data_AF-A0A519LSA8-F1
#
_entry.id   AF-A0A519LSA8-F1
#
_cell.length_a   1.000
_cell.length_b   1.000
_cell.length_c   1.000
_cell.angle_alpha   90.00
_cell.angle_beta   90.00
_cell.angle_gamma   90.00
#
_symmetry.space_group_name_H-M   'P 1'
#
loop_
_entity.id
_entity.type
_entity.pdbx_description
1 polymer ?
#
loop_
_entity_poly.entity_id
_entity_poly.type
_entity_poly.pdbx_seq_one_letter_code
_entity_poly.pdbx_strand_id
1 'polypeptide(L)'
;MSGQNSQLDKIEKEIRKNAMEGKFDKQLIDLNNDGNDDVIYSSTCAGDPKCISVYLKVGEIYKEQVNEQCSQYNIWTADDKKLLYLNLYHCCGESPYISNRLFEFNKTNASLKENYVLTNNEYTEDTSLLTPYTYAVNPYYAKVTFDNYNLRFSPSIDKLSKRVRETFTYACEDNTNIIAKIKVNSRIKVLAELIEKERIWLFIEIESNSIAGKCNPVNFEFKNQKLRGWVSSKYAERE
;
A
#
# COMPACT_ATOMS: atom_id res chain seq x y z
N MET A 1 19.28 30.48 -17.63
CA MET A 1 17.83 30.28 -17.78
C MET A 1 17.41 29.35 -18.94
N SER A 2 18.29 28.96 -19.89
CA SER A 2 17.89 28.10 -21.04
C SER A 2 17.95 26.57 -20.79
N GLY A 3 18.62 26.11 -19.72
CA GLY A 3 18.82 24.68 -19.44
C GLY A 3 17.61 23.96 -18.81
N GLN A 4 16.88 24.62 -17.91
CA GLN A 4 15.75 24.01 -17.17
C GLN A 4 14.54 23.73 -18.06
N ASN A 5 14.15 24.69 -18.89
CA ASN A 5 13.06 24.49 -19.85
C ASN A 5 13.41 23.33 -20.81
N SER A 6 14.67 23.24 -21.24
CA SER A 6 15.13 22.15 -22.11
C SER A 6 15.07 20.75 -21.47
N GLN A 7 15.12 20.65 -20.13
CA GLN A 7 14.99 19.37 -19.43
C GLN A 7 13.52 18.97 -19.29
N LEU A 8 12.66 19.89 -18.85
CA LEU A 8 11.22 19.64 -18.74
C LEU A 8 10.63 19.31 -20.10
N ASP A 9 11.03 19.99 -21.18
CA ASP A 9 10.59 19.68 -22.54
C ASP A 9 10.92 18.24 -22.95
N LYS A 10 12.09 17.73 -22.53
CA LYS A 10 12.48 16.33 -22.79
C LYS A 10 11.63 15.35 -21.99
N ILE A 11 11.45 15.61 -20.69
CA ILE A 11 10.62 14.79 -19.81
C ILE A 11 9.18 14.75 -20.34
N GLU A 12 8.60 15.90 -20.66
CA GLU A 12 7.24 16.01 -21.19
C GLU A 12 7.09 15.32 -22.55
N LYS A 13 8.11 15.38 -23.41
CA LYS A 13 8.11 14.64 -24.68
C LYS A 13 8.13 13.13 -24.47
N GLU A 14 8.88 12.63 -23.50
CA GLU A 14 8.90 11.20 -23.16
C GLU A 14 7.57 10.73 -22.56
N ILE A 15 7.00 11.49 -21.62
CA ILE A 15 5.68 11.20 -21.04
C ILE A 15 4.62 11.19 -22.15
N ARG A 16 4.63 12.20 -23.03
CA ARG A 16 3.68 12.30 -24.15
C ARG A 16 3.78 11.12 -25.13
N LYS A 17 4.96 10.51 -25.28
CA LYS A 17 5.15 9.33 -26.13
C LYS A 17 4.52 8.08 -25.52
N ASN A 18 4.52 7.97 -24.19
CA ASN A 18 4.07 6.78 -23.46
C ASN A 18 2.62 6.88 -22.97
N ALA A 19 2.11 8.11 -22.85
CA ALA A 19 0.73 8.37 -22.45
C ALA A 19 -0.26 8.01 -23.55
N MET A 20 -1.41 7.48 -23.16
CA MET A 20 -2.54 7.25 -24.05
C MET A 20 -2.97 8.57 -24.69
N GLU A 21 -3.10 8.58 -26.02
CA GLU A 21 -3.39 9.79 -26.82
C GLU A 21 -2.37 10.94 -26.67
N GLY A 22 -1.22 10.69 -26.04
CA GLY A 22 -0.25 11.74 -25.73
C GLY A 22 -0.78 12.84 -24.81
N LYS A 23 -1.68 12.49 -23.88
CA LYS A 23 -2.26 13.41 -22.90
C LYS A 23 -1.72 13.13 -21.50
N PHE A 24 -1.36 14.19 -20.79
CA PHE A 24 -0.96 14.13 -19.40
C PHE A 24 -1.43 15.40 -18.68
N ASP A 25 -1.61 15.26 -17.37
CA ASP A 25 -1.79 16.37 -16.45
C ASP A 25 -0.45 16.70 -15.80
N LYS A 26 -0.22 17.99 -15.56
CA LYS A 26 0.97 18.52 -14.90
C LYS A 26 0.55 19.33 -13.69
N GLN A 27 1.09 19.00 -12.53
CA GLN A 27 0.93 19.75 -11.31
C GLN A 27 2.29 20.31 -10.87
N LEU A 28 2.34 21.60 -10.60
CA LEU A 28 3.46 22.27 -9.96
C LEU A 28 3.18 22.41 -8.48
N ILE A 29 4.11 21.96 -7.65
CA ILE A 29 3.95 21.94 -6.20
C ILE A 29 5.31 21.85 -5.53
N ASP A 30 5.59 22.70 -4.55
CA ASP A 30 6.75 22.53 -3.66
C ASP A 30 6.49 21.33 -2.72
N LEU A 31 7.15 20.18 -2.95
CA LEU A 31 6.95 18.94 -2.19
C LEU A 31 7.84 18.84 -0.96
N ASN A 32 9.02 19.44 -1.01
CA ASN A 32 10.04 19.37 0.04
C ASN A 32 10.14 20.66 0.89
N ASN A 33 9.26 21.63 0.63
CA ASN A 33 9.18 22.94 1.28
C ASN A 33 10.48 23.76 1.15
N ASP A 34 11.14 23.68 -0.02
CA ASP A 34 12.37 24.43 -0.30
C ASP A 34 12.15 25.75 -1.05
N GLY A 35 10.89 26.08 -1.36
CA GLY A 35 10.47 27.29 -2.07
C GLY A 35 10.57 27.19 -3.59
N ASN A 36 10.93 26.03 -4.14
CA ASN A 36 10.88 25.76 -5.57
C ASN A 36 9.72 24.85 -5.96
N ASP A 37 9.18 25.06 -7.16
CA ASP A 37 8.19 24.14 -7.72
C ASP A 37 8.85 22.82 -8.14
N ASP A 38 8.35 21.73 -7.57
CA ASP A 38 8.52 20.38 -8.09
C ASP A 38 7.41 20.05 -9.08
N VAL A 39 7.54 18.93 -9.79
CA VAL A 39 6.60 18.55 -10.84
C VAL A 39 6.06 17.15 -10.64
N ILE A 40 4.75 17.04 -10.70
CA ILE A 40 4.04 15.77 -10.78
C ILE A 40 3.35 15.70 -12.14
N TYR A 41 3.63 14.62 -12.86
CA TYR A 41 2.90 14.27 -14.07
C TYR A 41 2.01 13.08 -13.79
N SER A 42 0.77 13.13 -14.28
CA SER A 42 -0.11 11.97 -14.31
C SER A 42 -0.70 11.77 -15.71
N SER A 43 -0.76 10.53 -16.16
CA SER A 43 -1.31 10.18 -17.47
C SER A 43 -1.96 8.80 -17.45
N THR A 44 -2.91 8.54 -18.34
CA THR A 44 -3.36 7.16 -18.59
C THR A 44 -2.27 6.41 -19.33
N CYS A 45 -1.82 5.29 -18.78
CA CYS A 45 -0.84 4.42 -19.44
C CYS A 45 -1.51 3.44 -20.39
N ALA A 46 -0.75 2.88 -21.33
CA ALA A 46 -1.24 1.83 -22.22
C ALA A 46 -1.64 0.60 -21.38
N GLY A 47 -2.94 0.31 -21.27
CA GLY A 47 -3.47 -0.86 -20.55
C GLY A 47 -4.23 -0.58 -19.25
N ASP A 48 -4.70 0.66 -19.02
CA ASP A 48 -5.68 1.05 -17.99
C ASP A 48 -5.26 1.27 -16.51
N PRO A 49 -3.98 1.30 -16.08
CA PRO A 49 -3.63 2.08 -14.89
C PRO A 49 -3.21 3.50 -15.26
N LYS A 50 -3.45 4.46 -14.35
CA LYS A 50 -2.77 5.76 -14.41
C LYS A 50 -1.29 5.53 -14.12
N CYS A 51 -0.42 6.32 -14.72
CA CYS A 51 0.97 6.44 -14.31
C CYS A 51 1.19 7.79 -13.65
N ILE A 52 2.04 7.78 -12.64
CA ILE A 52 2.52 8.98 -11.96
C ILE A 52 4.04 9.04 -12.09
N SER A 53 4.55 10.21 -12.45
CA SER A 53 5.99 10.50 -12.43
C SER A 53 6.23 11.78 -11.65
N VAL A 54 7.04 11.70 -10.60
CA VAL A 54 7.32 12.80 -9.68
C VAL A 54 8.78 13.19 -9.78
N TYR A 55 9.03 14.48 -9.99
CA TYR A 55 10.36 15.04 -10.14
C TYR A 55 10.58 16.15 -9.13
N LEU A 56 11.57 15.98 -8.25
CA LEU A 56 12.03 17.05 -7.36
C LEU A 56 13.04 17.94 -8.07
N LYS A 57 12.95 19.25 -7.87
CA LYS A 57 13.97 20.21 -8.31
C LYS A 57 15.11 20.23 -7.29
N VAL A 58 16.26 19.68 -7.68
CA VAL A 58 17.45 19.62 -6.84
C VAL A 58 18.52 20.52 -7.44
N GLY A 59 18.61 21.74 -6.91
CA GLY A 59 19.40 22.81 -7.49
C GLY A 59 18.80 23.23 -8.84
N GLU A 60 19.58 23.12 -9.92
CA GLU A 60 19.12 23.54 -11.25
C GLU A 60 18.49 22.42 -12.08
N ILE A 61 18.39 21.20 -11.56
CA ILE A 61 17.93 20.02 -12.30
C ILE A 61 16.71 19.35 -11.66
N TYR A 62 15.83 18.81 -12.49
CA TYR A 62 14.74 17.94 -12.05
C TYR A 62 15.23 16.49 -11.96
N LYS A 63 15.01 15.84 -10.81
CA LYS A 63 15.37 14.44 -10.56
C LYS A 63 14.13 13.62 -10.31
N GLU A 64 13.95 12.56 -11.08
CA GLU A 64 12.87 11.59 -10.87
C GLU A 64 12.99 10.96 -9.48
N GLN A 65 11.90 10.95 -8.73
CA GLN A 65 11.81 10.36 -7.40
C GLN A 65 10.88 9.17 -7.35
N VAL A 66 9.78 9.24 -8.09
CA VAL A 66 8.73 8.22 -8.11
C VAL A 66 8.28 8.07 -9.56
N ASN A 67 8.21 6.83 -10.04
CA ASN A 67 7.69 6.50 -11.36
C ASN A 67 6.94 5.17 -11.25
N GLU A 68 5.62 5.25 -11.15
CA GLU A 68 4.80 4.08 -10.81
C GLU A 68 3.48 4.08 -11.58
N GLN A 69 2.97 2.86 -11.83
CA GLN A 69 1.57 2.66 -12.18
C GLN A 69 0.74 2.69 -10.91
N CYS A 70 -0.30 3.52 -10.88
CA CYS A 70 -1.20 3.67 -9.73
C CYS A 70 -2.64 3.78 -10.19
N SER A 71 -3.57 3.43 -9.31
CA SER A 71 -5.01 3.65 -9.54
C SER A 71 -5.42 5.06 -9.12
N GLN A 72 -4.88 5.50 -7.99
CA GLN A 72 -5.12 6.80 -7.39
C GLN A 72 -3.86 7.24 -6.64
N TYR A 73 -3.70 8.55 -6.55
CA TYR A 73 -2.72 9.18 -5.68
C TYR A 73 -3.39 10.32 -4.91
N ASN A 74 -2.88 10.58 -3.71
CA ASN A 74 -3.31 11.71 -2.88
C ASN A 74 -2.06 12.39 -2.31
N ILE A 75 -2.15 13.72 -2.15
CA ILE A 75 -1.12 14.53 -1.53
C ILE A 75 -1.72 15.30 -0.38
N TRP A 76 -1.08 15.27 0.77
CA TRP A 76 -1.45 16.10 1.92
C TRP A 76 -0.21 16.53 2.69
N THR A 77 -0.40 17.48 3.61
CA THR A 77 0.65 17.94 4.52
C THR A 77 0.42 17.33 5.91
N ALA A 78 1.47 16.77 6.50
CA ALA A 78 1.52 16.33 7.89
C ALA A 78 2.88 16.74 8.49
N ASP A 79 2.87 17.33 9.69
CA ASP A 79 4.08 17.79 10.39
C ASP A 79 5.02 18.63 9.50
N ASP A 80 4.45 19.60 8.77
CA ASP A 80 5.16 20.46 7.81
C ASP A 80 5.91 19.71 6.70
N LYS A 81 5.45 18.50 6.35
CA LYS A 81 5.96 17.71 5.23
C LYS A 81 4.85 17.32 4.29
N LYS A 82 5.11 17.36 2.98
CA LYS A 82 4.16 16.81 2.01
C LYS A 82 4.39 15.31 1.86
N LEU A 83 3.29 14.59 1.89
CA LEU A 83 3.24 13.15 1.75
C LEU A 83 2.50 12.81 0.47
N LEU A 84 3.08 11.91 -0.33
CA LEU A 84 2.42 11.33 -1.50
C LEU A 84 2.03 9.90 -1.17
N TYR A 85 0.73 9.63 -1.19
CA TYR A 85 0.20 8.29 -1.08
C TYR A 85 -0.21 7.76 -2.43
N LEU A 86 0.22 6.55 -2.74
CA LEU A 86 -0.16 5.81 -3.92
C LEU A 86 -0.95 4.56 -3.52
N ASN A 87 -2.00 4.30 -4.27
CA ASN A 87 -2.70 3.04 -4.27
C ASN A 87 -2.47 2.38 -5.63
N LEU A 88 -2.06 1.12 -5.62
CA LEU A 88 -1.67 0.37 -6.80
C LEU A 88 -2.51 -0.90 -6.87
N TYR A 89 -3.36 -0.98 -7.89
CA TYR A 89 -3.89 -2.28 -8.31
C TYR A 89 -2.78 -3.03 -9.02
N HIS A 90 -2.58 -4.30 -8.67
CA HIS A 90 -1.73 -5.16 -9.48
C HIS A 90 -2.38 -5.32 -10.86
N CYS A 91 -1.54 -5.34 -11.91
CA CYS A 91 -1.98 -5.32 -13.30
C CYS A 91 -3.00 -6.45 -13.59
N CYS A 92 -3.89 -6.20 -14.56
CA CYS A 92 -4.95 -7.08 -15.05
C CYS A 92 -6.22 -7.22 -14.19
N GLY A 93 -6.42 -6.40 -13.15
CA GLY A 93 -7.73 -6.28 -12.47
C GLY A 93 -8.18 -7.51 -11.69
N GLU A 94 -7.32 -8.52 -11.53
CA GLU A 94 -7.65 -9.81 -10.90
C GLU A 94 -7.03 -9.99 -9.52
N SER A 95 -6.23 -9.03 -9.03
CA SER A 95 -5.61 -9.19 -7.73
C SER A 95 -6.60 -8.91 -6.60
N PRO A 96 -6.81 -9.88 -5.68
CA PRO A 96 -7.59 -9.66 -4.47
C PRO A 96 -6.84 -8.78 -3.46
N TYR A 97 -5.77 -8.11 -3.87
CA TYR A 97 -4.91 -7.27 -3.06
C TYR A 97 -4.63 -5.92 -3.71
N ILE A 98 -4.46 -4.90 -2.87
CA ILE A 98 -4.08 -3.56 -3.28
C ILE A 98 -2.81 -3.14 -2.54
N SER A 99 -1.81 -2.71 -3.30
CA SER A 99 -0.58 -2.17 -2.73
C SER A 99 -0.74 -0.70 -2.40
N ASN A 100 -0.18 -0.31 -1.26
CA ASN A 100 -0.23 1.05 -0.74
C ASN A 100 1.19 1.51 -0.43
N ARG A 101 1.55 2.70 -0.91
CA ARG A 101 2.86 3.31 -0.71
C ARG A 101 2.70 4.72 -0.19
N LEU A 102 3.54 5.10 0.77
CA LEU A 102 3.61 6.46 1.28
C LEU A 102 5.03 6.98 1.11
N PHE A 103 5.18 8.08 0.38
CA PHE A 103 6.44 8.76 0.18
C PHE A 103 6.46 10.07 0.95
N GLU A 104 7.57 10.33 1.63
CA GLU A 104 7.91 11.63 2.21
C GLU A 104 9.05 12.23 1.41
N PHE A 105 8.94 13.51 1.06
CA PHE A 105 9.99 14.21 0.31
C PHE A 105 10.91 14.96 1.28
N ASN A 106 12.20 14.65 1.19
CA ASN A 106 13.26 15.41 1.83
C ASN A 106 13.85 16.40 0.81
N LYS A 107 14.83 17.20 1.25
CA LYS A 107 15.49 18.22 0.41
C LYS A 107 15.95 17.73 -0.98
N THR A 108 16.35 16.47 -1.10
CA THR A 108 16.94 15.97 -2.36
C THR A 108 16.40 14.63 -2.83
N ASN A 109 15.51 13.98 -2.06
CA ASN A 109 15.00 12.66 -2.39
C ASN A 109 13.60 12.41 -1.82
N ALA A 110 12.89 11.44 -2.41
CA ALA A 110 11.76 10.79 -1.76
C ALA A 110 12.22 9.60 -0.90
N SER A 111 11.61 9.45 0.26
CA SER A 111 11.77 8.32 1.18
C SER A 111 10.47 7.54 1.26
N LEU A 112 10.50 6.25 0.94
CA LEU A 112 9.37 5.33 1.11
C LEU A 112 9.16 5.05 2.61
N LYS A 113 8.09 5.59 3.19
CA LYS A 113 7.73 5.47 4.62
C LYS A 113 6.85 4.27 4.89
N GLU A 114 5.87 4.04 4.02
CA GLU A 114 5.00 2.87 4.09
C GLU A 114 5.01 2.13 2.76
N ASN A 115 5.04 0.80 2.83
CA ASN A 115 4.98 -0.08 1.69
C ASN A 115 4.30 -1.38 2.12
N TYR A 116 2.99 -1.43 1.97
CA TYR A 116 2.19 -2.54 2.46
C TYR A 116 1.08 -2.91 1.51
N VAL A 117 0.48 -4.06 1.76
CA VAL A 117 -0.63 -4.58 0.98
C VAL A 117 -1.79 -4.94 1.88
N LEU A 118 -3.00 -4.70 1.37
CA LEU A 118 -4.28 -5.03 1.97
C LEU A 118 -5.11 -5.85 0.99
N THR A 119 -6.06 -6.61 1.51
CA THR A 119 -7.10 -7.22 0.69
C THR A 119 -7.93 -6.13 -0.01
N ASN A 120 -8.29 -6.35 -1.26
CA ASN A 120 -9.12 -5.47 -2.07
C ASN A 120 -10.60 -5.56 -1.63
N ASN A 121 -11.24 -4.42 -1.41
CA ASN A 121 -12.65 -4.35 -1.02
C ASN A 121 -13.61 -4.84 -2.11
N GLU A 122 -13.21 -4.76 -3.39
CA GLU A 122 -13.98 -5.30 -4.51
C GLU A 122 -14.29 -6.81 -4.37
N TYR A 123 -13.45 -7.53 -3.61
CA TYR A 123 -13.57 -8.97 -3.40
C TYR A 123 -14.26 -9.36 -2.10
N THR A 124 -14.42 -8.43 -1.16
CA THR A 124 -14.77 -8.76 0.23
C THR A 124 -16.10 -8.17 0.70
N GLU A 125 -16.86 -7.56 -0.22
CA GLU A 125 -18.04 -6.73 0.05
C GLU A 125 -17.68 -5.54 0.98
N ASP A 126 -18.33 -4.37 0.80
CA ASP A 126 -18.08 -3.17 1.63
C ASP A 126 -18.40 -3.38 3.14
N THR A 127 -18.89 -4.56 3.51
CA THR A 127 -19.20 -4.97 4.87
C THR A 127 -18.01 -5.54 5.63
N SER A 128 -16.88 -5.83 4.97
CA SER A 128 -15.69 -6.35 5.63
C SER A 128 -14.85 -5.23 6.23
N LEU A 129 -14.59 -5.29 7.54
CA LEU A 129 -13.66 -4.35 8.18
C LEU A 129 -12.21 -4.71 7.80
N LEU A 130 -11.74 -4.21 6.66
CA LEU A 130 -10.40 -4.49 6.12
C LEU A 130 -9.27 -3.72 6.83
N THR A 131 -9.61 -2.56 7.38
CA THR A 131 -8.70 -1.70 8.13
C THR A 131 -9.43 -1.17 9.37
N PRO A 132 -8.70 -0.79 10.43
CA PRO A 132 -9.32 -0.22 11.63
C PRO A 132 -9.86 1.18 11.33
N TYR A 133 -10.92 1.58 12.03
CA TYR A 133 -11.41 2.97 12.01
C TYR A 133 -10.41 3.97 12.59
N THR A 134 -9.54 3.50 13.50
CA THR A 134 -8.54 4.33 14.17
C THR A 134 -7.28 3.52 14.42
N TYR A 135 -6.14 4.09 14.06
CA TYR A 135 -4.83 3.53 14.32
C TYR A 135 -4.35 3.92 15.73
N ALA A 136 -3.57 3.05 16.36
CA ALA A 136 -2.94 3.34 17.63
C ALA A 136 -1.93 4.47 17.48
N VAL A 137 -1.97 5.43 18.41
CA VAL A 137 -0.98 6.53 18.49
C VAL A 137 0.44 5.98 18.68
N ASN A 138 0.57 4.91 19.46
CA ASN A 138 1.83 4.23 19.73
C ASN A 138 1.71 2.75 19.30
N PRO A 139 1.97 2.44 18.02
CA PRO A 139 2.11 1.06 17.57
C PRO A 139 3.18 0.33 18.40
N TYR A 140 2.94 -0.93 18.69
CA TYR A 140 3.85 -1.74 19.51
C TYR A 140 4.17 -3.06 18.81
N TYR A 141 5.18 -3.78 19.30
CA TYR A 141 5.53 -5.08 18.77
C TYR A 141 4.97 -6.19 19.66
N ALA A 142 4.53 -7.27 19.03
CA ALA A 142 4.13 -8.49 19.71
C ALA A 142 4.85 -9.68 19.08
N LYS A 143 4.99 -10.74 19.86
CA LYS A 143 5.56 -12.01 19.45
C LYS A 143 4.44 -13.03 19.27
N VAL A 144 4.44 -13.72 18.14
CA VAL A 144 3.50 -14.81 17.87
C VAL A 144 3.90 -16.06 18.66
N THR A 145 2.96 -16.64 19.40
CA THR A 145 3.21 -17.79 20.28
C THR A 145 2.65 -19.11 19.76
N PHE A 146 1.89 -19.07 18.66
CA PHE A 146 1.29 -20.24 18.03
C PHE A 146 1.77 -20.37 16.59
N ASP A 147 2.17 -21.58 16.18
CA ASP A 147 2.61 -21.79 14.80
C ASP A 147 1.43 -21.83 13.83
N ASN A 148 1.66 -21.46 12.57
CA ASN A 148 0.61 -21.34 11.55
C ASN A 148 -0.54 -20.42 11.98
N TYR A 149 -0.21 -19.30 12.62
CA TYR A 149 -1.21 -18.41 13.16
C TYR A 149 -1.98 -17.66 12.07
N ASN A 150 -3.31 -17.72 12.11
CA ASN A 150 -4.18 -17.20 11.05
C ASN A 150 -4.20 -15.66 11.01
N LEU A 151 -3.65 -15.10 9.93
CA LEU A 151 -3.87 -13.72 9.51
C LEU A 151 -5.12 -13.65 8.64
N ARG A 152 -6.00 -12.70 8.90
CA ARG A 152 -7.30 -12.57 8.24
C ARG A 152 -7.49 -11.19 7.62
N PHE A 153 -8.29 -11.08 6.56
CA PHE A 153 -8.62 -9.77 6.02
C PHE A 153 -9.66 -9.02 6.85
N SER A 154 -10.43 -9.71 7.71
CA SER A 154 -11.42 -9.10 8.60
C SER A 154 -11.38 -9.73 10.00
N PRO A 155 -11.82 -9.02 11.05
CA PRO A 155 -11.80 -9.50 12.44
C PRO A 155 -12.97 -10.44 12.72
N SER A 156 -13.08 -11.54 11.96
CA SER A 156 -14.09 -12.58 12.14
C SER A 156 -13.50 -13.97 11.94
N ILE A 157 -14.08 -14.97 12.59
CA ILE A 157 -13.78 -16.39 12.35
C ILE A 157 -14.88 -17.09 11.54
N ASP A 158 -15.95 -16.37 11.22
CA ASP A 158 -17.10 -16.91 10.50
C ASP A 158 -16.69 -17.31 9.08
N LYS A 159 -17.35 -18.34 8.55
CA LYS A 159 -17.17 -18.71 7.15
C LYS A 159 -17.72 -17.62 6.24
N LEU A 160 -17.04 -17.41 5.11
CA LEU A 160 -17.52 -16.55 4.05
C LEU A 160 -18.84 -17.09 3.51
N SER A 161 -19.75 -16.17 3.22
CA SER A 161 -21.07 -16.48 2.67
C SER A 161 -21.39 -15.54 1.50
N LYS A 162 -22.40 -15.89 0.71
CA LYS A 162 -22.91 -15.07 -0.41
C LYS A 162 -21.81 -14.69 -1.41
N ARG A 163 -21.80 -13.45 -1.89
CA ARG A 163 -20.93 -12.99 -2.96
C ARG A 163 -19.47 -12.99 -2.51
N VAL A 164 -19.14 -12.63 -1.26
CA VAL A 164 -17.74 -12.75 -0.76
C VAL A 164 -17.19 -14.16 -0.94
N ARG A 165 -18.01 -15.19 -0.70
CA ARG A 165 -17.60 -16.59 -0.90
C ARG A 165 -17.29 -16.90 -2.37
N GLU A 166 -18.03 -16.30 -3.28
CA GLU A 166 -17.90 -16.51 -4.73
C GLU A 166 -16.74 -15.69 -5.32
N THR A 167 -16.48 -14.49 -4.77
CA THR A 167 -15.45 -13.57 -5.27
C THR A 167 -14.10 -13.80 -4.62
N PHE A 168 -14.04 -14.09 -3.32
CA PHE A 168 -12.79 -14.29 -2.59
C PHE A 168 -12.36 -15.77 -2.59
N THR A 169 -11.79 -16.22 -3.71
CA THR A 169 -11.32 -17.60 -3.91
C THR A 169 -9.87 -17.84 -3.48
N TYR A 170 -9.22 -16.82 -2.93
CA TYR A 170 -7.78 -16.78 -2.63
C TYR A 170 -7.46 -17.06 -1.16
N ALA A 171 -8.46 -17.50 -0.40
CA ALA A 171 -8.30 -17.83 1.01
C ALA A 171 -7.37 -19.02 1.21
N CYS A 172 -6.72 -19.02 2.36
CA CYS A 172 -5.88 -20.11 2.85
C CYS A 172 -6.63 -21.43 3.05
N GLU A 173 -7.90 -21.31 3.44
CA GLU A 173 -8.79 -22.42 3.72
C GLU A 173 -10.16 -22.09 3.11
N ASP A 174 -10.82 -23.09 2.54
CA ASP A 174 -12.09 -22.91 1.81
C ASP A 174 -13.14 -22.15 2.63
N ASN A 175 -13.69 -21.10 2.02
CA ASN A 175 -14.72 -20.26 2.60
C ASN A 175 -14.31 -19.62 3.93
N THR A 176 -13.04 -19.26 4.10
CA THR A 176 -12.54 -18.50 5.25
C THR A 176 -12.00 -17.15 4.82
N ASN A 177 -11.88 -16.20 5.75
CA ASN A 177 -11.20 -14.93 5.52
C ASN A 177 -9.69 -14.99 5.81
N ILE A 178 -9.10 -16.20 5.94
CA ILE A 178 -7.68 -16.36 6.25
C ILE A 178 -6.89 -16.05 4.98
N ILE A 179 -6.02 -15.05 5.06
CA ILE A 179 -5.19 -14.59 3.92
C ILE A 179 -3.76 -15.08 4.02
N ALA A 180 -3.26 -15.35 5.22
CA ALA A 180 -1.95 -15.94 5.41
C ALA A 180 -1.88 -16.70 6.73
N LYS A 181 -0.84 -17.51 6.88
CA LYS A 181 -0.45 -18.13 8.15
C LYS A 181 0.88 -17.54 8.60
N ILE A 182 1.06 -17.28 9.89
CA ILE A 182 2.25 -16.64 10.47
C ILE A 182 3.05 -17.69 11.24
N LYS A 183 4.38 -17.66 11.12
CA LYS A 183 5.28 -18.53 11.87
C LYS A 183 5.26 -18.21 13.35
N VAL A 184 5.41 -19.22 14.20
CA VAL A 184 5.70 -19.01 15.62
C VAL A 184 7.00 -18.22 15.80
N ASN A 185 7.08 -17.42 16.86
CA ASN A 185 8.18 -16.49 17.17
C ASN A 185 8.37 -15.33 16.18
N SER A 186 7.50 -15.18 15.17
CA SER A 186 7.50 -13.98 14.34
C SER A 186 7.18 -12.75 15.18
N ARG A 187 7.94 -11.69 14.95
CA ARG A 187 7.72 -10.37 15.51
C ARG A 187 6.76 -9.60 14.60
N ILE A 188 5.61 -9.22 15.12
CA ILE A 188 4.54 -8.54 14.40
C ILE A 188 4.36 -7.13 14.96
N LYS A 189 4.09 -6.15 14.09
CA LYS A 189 3.80 -4.77 14.53
C LYS A 189 2.29 -4.63 14.68
N VAL A 190 1.81 -4.35 15.88
CA VAL A 190 0.40 -4.06 16.15
C VAL A 190 0.13 -2.58 15.89
N LEU A 191 -0.81 -2.33 14.99
CA LEU A 191 -1.19 -1.02 14.49
C LEU A 191 -2.51 -0.53 15.09
N ALA A 192 -3.40 -1.42 15.50
CA ALA A 192 -4.64 -1.09 16.19
C ALA A 192 -5.20 -2.30 16.95
N GLU A 193 -6.12 -2.04 17.87
CA GLU A 193 -6.89 -3.05 18.59
C GLU A 193 -8.39 -2.80 18.39
N LEU A 194 -9.16 -3.88 18.31
CA LEU A 194 -10.61 -3.85 18.19
C LEU A 194 -11.22 -4.96 19.04
N ILE A 195 -12.32 -4.68 19.73
CA ILE A 195 -13.14 -5.70 20.37
C ILE A 195 -14.34 -5.97 19.48
N GLU A 196 -14.45 -7.19 18.96
CA GLU A 196 -15.55 -7.62 18.08
C GLU A 196 -16.01 -9.01 18.54
N LYS A 197 -17.32 -9.17 18.78
CA LYS A 197 -17.93 -10.42 19.29
C LYS A 197 -17.16 -11.01 20.49
N GLU A 198 -16.89 -10.19 21.51
CA GLU A 198 -16.17 -10.55 22.75
C GLU A 198 -14.71 -11.01 22.55
N ARG A 199 -14.17 -10.87 21.34
CA ARG A 199 -12.78 -11.19 21.03
C ARG A 199 -12.00 -9.91 20.77
N ILE A 200 -10.82 -9.82 21.35
CA ILE A 200 -9.84 -8.80 21.00
C ILE A 200 -9.14 -9.23 19.71
N TRP A 201 -9.17 -8.33 18.74
CA TRP A 201 -8.51 -8.43 17.46
C TRP A 201 -7.42 -7.36 17.36
N LEU A 202 -6.28 -7.76 16.83
CA LEU A 202 -5.14 -6.91 16.57
C LEU A 202 -5.05 -6.71 15.07
N PHE A 203 -5.08 -5.46 14.61
CA PHE A 203 -4.68 -5.13 13.26
C PHE A 203 -3.17 -5.02 13.22
N ILE A 204 -2.53 -5.83 12.39
CA ILE A 204 -1.08 -6.01 12.42
C ILE A 204 -0.46 -5.81 11.06
N GLU A 205 0.85 -5.57 11.09
CA GLU A 205 1.74 -5.52 9.94
C GLU A 205 2.85 -6.56 10.12
N ILE A 206 3.08 -7.37 9.08
CA ILE A 206 4.09 -8.43 9.07
C ILE A 206 4.97 -8.36 7.83
N GLU A 207 6.23 -8.76 8.00
CA GLU A 207 7.17 -8.95 6.89
C GLU A 207 6.87 -10.25 6.15
N SER A 208 7.19 -10.29 4.85
CA SER A 208 6.96 -11.48 4.00
C SER A 208 7.67 -12.73 4.52
N ASN A 209 8.83 -12.59 5.17
CA ASN A 209 9.59 -13.69 5.76
C ASN A 209 8.90 -14.34 6.99
N SER A 210 7.92 -13.66 7.59
CA SER A 210 7.16 -14.14 8.74
C SER A 210 6.01 -15.08 8.34
N ILE A 211 5.72 -15.17 7.05
CA ILE A 211 4.62 -15.97 6.53
C ILE A 211 5.04 -17.46 6.47
N ALA A 212 4.16 -18.32 6.98
CA ALA A 212 4.31 -19.76 7.06
C ALA A 212 3.67 -20.45 5.84
N GLY A 213 4.37 -21.46 5.31
CA GLY A 213 3.88 -22.31 4.23
C GLY A 213 3.64 -21.58 2.90
N LYS A 214 2.88 -22.23 2.01
CA LYS A 214 2.45 -21.71 0.70
C LYS A 214 1.08 -21.02 0.76
N CYS A 215 0.50 -20.98 1.96
CA CYS A 215 -0.84 -20.50 2.24
C CYS A 215 -0.78 -18.98 2.32
N ASN A 216 -0.61 -18.38 1.15
CA ASN A 216 -0.46 -16.97 0.96
C ASN A 216 -0.71 -16.72 -0.54
N PRO A 217 -1.81 -16.07 -0.93
CA PRO A 217 -2.05 -15.73 -2.34
C PRO A 217 -1.01 -14.74 -2.91
N VAL A 218 -0.09 -14.28 -2.07
CA VAL A 218 1.11 -13.47 -2.31
C VAL A 218 2.28 -14.30 -2.90
N ASN A 219 2.01 -15.39 -3.62
CA ASN A 219 3.04 -15.95 -4.51
C ASN A 219 3.33 -15.05 -5.72
N PHE A 220 2.66 -13.89 -5.81
CA PHE A 220 2.78 -12.88 -6.84
C PHE A 220 3.21 -11.53 -6.22
N GLU A 221 4.50 -11.16 -6.32
CA GLU A 221 4.98 -9.76 -6.36
C GLU A 221 5.24 -8.92 -5.08
N PHE A 222 5.07 -9.43 -3.86
CA PHE A 222 5.22 -8.62 -2.62
C PHE A 222 6.67 -8.45 -2.15
N LYS A 223 7.64 -8.44 -3.06
CA LYS A 223 9.05 -8.31 -2.69
C LYS A 223 9.24 -6.96 -1.98
N ASN A 224 9.71 -7.01 -0.74
CA ASN A 224 9.91 -5.85 0.14
C ASN A 224 8.62 -5.12 0.56
N GLN A 225 7.44 -5.73 0.41
CA GLN A 225 6.19 -5.20 0.92
C GLN A 225 5.73 -5.97 2.16
N LYS A 226 5.11 -5.24 3.08
CA LYS A 226 4.53 -5.80 4.29
C LYS A 226 3.08 -6.20 4.05
N LEU A 227 2.61 -7.23 4.74
CA LEU A 227 1.20 -7.63 4.69
C LEU A 227 0.49 -7.10 5.94
N ARG A 228 -0.66 -6.45 5.75
CA ARG A 228 -1.53 -6.00 6.85
C ARG A 228 -2.83 -6.80 6.90
N GLY A 229 -3.32 -7.01 8.11
CA GLY A 229 -4.55 -7.76 8.36
C GLY A 229 -4.82 -7.94 9.85
N TRP A 230 -5.78 -8.79 10.17
CA TRP A 230 -6.28 -9.03 11.51
C TRP A 230 -5.84 -10.38 12.07
N VAL A 231 -5.44 -10.38 13.33
CA VAL A 231 -5.24 -11.59 14.14
C VAL A 231 -6.01 -11.46 15.45
N SER A 232 -6.34 -12.57 16.10
CA SER A 232 -6.83 -12.50 17.48
C SER A 232 -5.70 -12.06 18.43
N SER A 233 -6.00 -11.52 19.61
CA SER A 233 -4.95 -11.30 20.61
C SER A 233 -4.47 -12.58 21.28
N LYS A 234 -5.25 -13.68 21.19
CA LYS A 234 -5.05 -14.93 21.94
C LYS A 234 -3.64 -15.52 21.83
N TYR A 235 -2.98 -15.38 20.68
CA TYR A 235 -1.67 -15.96 20.39
C TYR A 235 -0.60 -14.92 20.04
N ALA A 236 -0.77 -13.69 20.55
CA ALA A 236 0.17 -12.59 20.39
C ALA A 236 0.51 -12.00 21.77
N GLU A 237 1.76 -12.12 22.16
CA GLU A 237 2.27 -11.58 23.43
C GLU A 237 3.00 -10.28 23.18
N ARG A 238 2.62 -9.21 23.89
CA ARG A 238 3.26 -7.90 23.76
C ARG A 238 4.72 -7.97 24.21
N GLU A 239 5.61 -7.37 23.43
CA GLU A 239 7.03 -7.14 23.77
C GLU A 239 7.23 -5.83 24.53
#